data_AF-A0A2V6BIT3-F1
#
_entry.id   AF-A0A2V6BIT3-F1
#
_cell.length_a   1.000
_cell.length_b   1.000
_cell.length_c   1.000
_cell.angle_alpha   90.00
_cell.angle_beta   90.00
_cell.angle_gamma   90.00
#
_symmetry.space_group_name_H-M   'P 1'
#
loop_
_entity.id
_entity.type
_entity.pdbx_description
1 polymer ?
#
loop_
_entity_poly.entity_id
_entity_poly.type
_entity_poly.pdbx_seq_one_letter_code
_entity_poly.pdbx_strand_id
1 'polypeptide(L)'
;MRDQLGDALLGVLREIKCTFDPKNIFNPGKIFADDHHKIDNHLRENFTRPLELPFQPVLAFAFKDRSFIGNLEQCNGCGGCLKHTGIMCPTFMATGEEVMSTRGRANIIRAALELRANGHDPLKSEELDAALTNCLSCKGCTPECPSNVNLALLKAEMLYARWCRDGLPLRERLLSNVDLLGKIGCAMPKLANRVLGSRVARVVMEKTIGLSARRSLPHYANQRFDKWFGEHAVAGVGDPGRVSAINDRG
;
A
#
# COMPACT_ATOMS: atom_id res chain seq x y z
N MET A 1 28.64 -1.00 29.04
CA MET A 1 27.63 -1.26 30.10
C MET A 1 28.27 -1.79 31.38
N ARG A 2 29.17 -2.79 31.30
CA ARG A 2 29.98 -3.21 32.46
C ARG A 2 30.70 -2.04 33.14
N ASP A 3 31.33 -1.15 32.36
CA ASP A 3 32.02 0.03 32.91
C ASP A 3 31.08 1.06 33.57
N GLN A 4 29.78 1.02 33.27
CA GLN A 4 28.79 1.96 33.80
C GLN A 4 28.05 1.40 35.03
N LEU A 5 27.80 0.09 35.07
CA LEU A 5 26.96 -0.55 36.09
C LEU A 5 27.74 -1.44 37.06
N GLY A 6 28.95 -1.87 36.69
CA GLY A 6 29.70 -2.89 37.42
C GLY A 6 29.09 -4.29 37.32
N ASP A 7 29.86 -5.29 37.77
CA ASP A 7 29.45 -6.70 37.64
C ASP A 7 28.30 -7.08 38.57
N ALA A 8 28.20 -6.50 39.76
CA ALA A 8 27.15 -6.80 40.73
C ALA A 8 25.76 -6.46 40.17
N LEU A 9 25.58 -5.25 39.64
CA LEU A 9 24.31 -4.81 39.08
C LEU A 9 23.99 -5.52 37.76
N LEU A 10 24.99 -5.81 36.93
CA LEU A 10 24.81 -6.65 35.75
C LEU A 10 24.34 -8.08 36.11
N GLY A 11 24.81 -8.64 37.23
CA GLY A 11 24.34 -9.92 37.77
C GLY A 11 22.85 -9.88 38.09
N VAL A 12 22.41 -8.86 38.83
CA VAL A 12 20.98 -8.66 39.16
C VAL A 12 20.13 -8.50 37.90
N LEU A 13 20.57 -7.70 36.92
CA LEU A 13 19.84 -7.53 35.66
C LEU A 13 19.73 -8.85 34.87
N ARG A 14 20.73 -9.73 34.97
CA ARG A 14 20.70 -11.07 34.38
C ARG A 14 19.68 -11.96 35.09
N GLU A 15 19.63 -11.94 36.41
CA GLU A 15 18.62 -12.67 37.20
C GLU A 15 17.20 -12.20 36.88
N ILE A 16 17.00 -10.89 36.74
CA ILE A 16 15.72 -10.31 36.32
C ILE A 16 15.35 -10.86 34.94
N LYS A 17 16.26 -10.83 33.95
CA LYS A 17 15.97 -11.40 32.63
C LYS A 17 15.63 -12.88 32.70
N CYS A 18 16.38 -13.69 33.45
CA CYS A 18 16.08 -15.12 33.60
C CYS A 18 14.72 -15.37 34.26
N THR A 19 14.30 -14.50 35.18
CA THR A 19 13.02 -14.60 35.89
C THR A 19 11.83 -14.30 34.96
N PHE A 20 11.93 -13.23 34.17
CA PHE A 20 10.86 -12.78 33.27
C PHE A 20 10.91 -13.41 31.87
N ASP A 21 12.04 -13.99 31.49
CA ASP A 21 12.27 -14.63 30.20
C ASP A 21 13.07 -15.94 30.38
N PRO A 22 12.50 -16.94 31.06
CA PRO A 22 13.20 -18.19 31.40
C PRO A 22 13.60 -19.01 30.18
N LYS A 23 12.97 -18.77 29.03
CA LYS A 23 13.26 -19.42 27.75
C LYS A 23 14.18 -18.59 26.85
N ASN A 24 14.63 -17.42 27.30
CA ASN A 24 15.46 -16.49 26.54
C ASN A 24 14.86 -16.11 25.16
N ILE A 25 13.54 -15.95 25.08
CA ILE A 25 12.83 -15.63 23.83
C ILE A 25 12.92 -14.13 23.53
N PHE A 26 12.98 -13.28 24.55
CA PHE A 26 12.96 -11.83 24.39
C PHE A 26 14.36 -11.25 24.26
N ASN A 27 14.76 -10.93 23.02
CA ASN A 27 16.05 -10.35 22.64
C ASN A 27 17.28 -11.19 23.10
N PRO A 28 17.39 -12.45 22.68
CA PRO A 28 18.55 -13.28 22.99
C PRO A 28 19.86 -12.66 22.45
N GLY A 29 20.99 -12.90 23.13
CA GLY A 29 22.29 -12.30 22.80
C GLY A 29 22.42 -10.80 23.00
N LYS A 30 21.33 -10.08 23.27
CA LYS A 30 21.34 -8.61 23.44
C LYS A 30 21.65 -8.25 24.88
N ILE A 31 22.59 -7.33 25.08
CA ILE A 31 23.14 -6.90 26.39
C ILE A 31 23.94 -8.00 27.10
N PHE A 32 23.39 -9.19 27.21
CA PHE A 32 24.05 -10.38 27.70
C PHE A 32 24.38 -11.27 26.51
N ALA A 33 25.60 -11.15 26.01
CA ALA A 33 26.08 -11.96 24.90
C ALA A 33 26.01 -13.46 25.26
N ASP A 34 25.67 -14.26 24.26
CA ASP A 34 25.81 -15.71 24.24
C ASP A 34 26.50 -16.11 22.92
N ASP A 35 27.07 -17.31 22.84
CA ASP A 35 27.83 -17.73 21.65
C ASP A 35 26.94 -18.02 20.43
N HIS A 36 25.62 -18.09 20.63
CA HIS A 36 24.64 -18.49 19.63
C HIS A 36 24.08 -17.29 18.84
N HIS A 37 23.93 -16.13 19.48
CA HIS A 37 23.27 -14.95 18.92
C HIS A 37 24.28 -13.82 18.67
N LYS A 38 25.23 -14.08 17.78
CA LYS A 38 26.17 -13.07 17.30
C LYS A 38 25.50 -12.11 16.31
N ILE A 39 26.04 -10.90 16.19
CA ILE A 39 25.46 -9.83 15.36
C ILE A 39 25.45 -10.19 13.86
N ASP A 40 26.34 -11.07 13.43
CA ASP A 40 26.51 -11.58 12.07
C ASP A 40 25.69 -12.85 11.80
N ASN A 41 24.98 -13.38 12.80
CA ASN A 41 24.06 -14.50 12.63
C ASN A 41 22.66 -14.01 12.21
N HIS A 42 21.95 -14.81 11.40
CA HIS A 42 20.55 -14.57 11.00
C HIS A 42 20.28 -13.19 10.38
N LEU A 43 21.23 -12.67 9.62
CA LEU A 43 21.08 -11.40 8.90
C LEU A 43 19.93 -11.51 7.88
N ARG A 44 19.18 -10.42 7.74
CA ARG A 44 18.06 -10.35 6.80
C ARG A 44 18.51 -10.66 5.37
N GLU A 45 19.62 -10.06 4.98
CA GLU A 45 20.37 -10.47 3.80
C GLU A 45 21.35 -11.54 4.29
N ASN A 46 21.07 -12.81 4.03
CA ASN A 46 22.02 -13.88 4.35
C ASN A 46 23.34 -13.77 3.55
N PHE A 47 23.57 -12.68 2.80
CA PHE A 47 24.68 -12.37 1.86
C PHE A 47 25.02 -13.47 0.83
N THR A 48 24.33 -14.60 0.89
CA THR A 48 24.53 -15.80 0.07
C THR A 48 23.45 -15.96 -0.99
N ARG A 49 22.28 -15.33 -0.82
CA ARG A 49 21.21 -15.38 -1.82
C ARG A 49 20.48 -14.04 -1.92
N PRO A 50 20.71 -13.25 -2.98
CA PRO A 50 19.97 -12.02 -3.20
C PRO A 50 18.49 -12.33 -3.44
N LEU A 51 17.61 -11.37 -3.13
CA LEU A 51 16.20 -11.47 -3.46
C LEU A 51 16.03 -11.47 -5.00
N GLU A 52 15.43 -12.51 -5.55
CA GLU A 52 15.17 -12.62 -6.98
C GLU A 52 13.71 -12.29 -7.27
N LEU A 53 13.48 -11.46 -8.29
CA LEU A 53 12.12 -11.13 -8.73
C LEU A 53 11.65 -12.13 -9.77
N PRO A 54 10.43 -12.68 -9.64
CA PRO A 54 9.84 -13.58 -10.63
C PRO A 54 9.26 -12.82 -11.85
N PHE A 55 9.52 -11.51 -11.94
CA PHE A 55 9.06 -10.60 -12.99
C PHE A 55 10.08 -9.48 -13.21
N GLN A 56 9.99 -8.82 -14.36
CA GLN A 56 10.78 -7.63 -14.66
C GLN A 56 9.99 -6.37 -14.25
N PRO A 57 10.48 -5.56 -13.29
CA PRO A 57 9.84 -4.29 -12.95
C PRO A 57 9.83 -3.33 -14.14
N VAL A 58 8.74 -2.57 -14.28
CA VAL A 58 8.55 -1.59 -15.36
C VAL A 58 8.62 -0.13 -14.90
N LEU A 59 8.52 0.09 -13.59
CA LEU A 59 8.66 1.39 -12.94
C LEU A 59 10.13 1.65 -12.60
N ALA A 60 10.56 2.90 -12.80
CA ALA A 60 11.96 3.29 -12.61
C ALA A 60 12.37 3.54 -11.15
N PHE A 61 11.42 3.64 -10.20
CA PHE A 61 11.69 4.01 -8.79
C PHE A 61 12.63 5.22 -8.63
N ALA A 62 12.43 6.24 -9.47
CA ALA A 62 13.39 7.33 -9.71
C ALA A 62 13.75 8.18 -8.48
N PHE A 63 12.92 8.19 -7.44
CA PHE A 63 13.07 9.12 -6.32
C PHE A 63 14.17 8.75 -5.32
N LYS A 64 14.37 7.45 -5.00
CA LYS A 64 15.32 7.08 -3.94
C LYS A 64 16.05 5.75 -4.11
N ASP A 65 15.59 4.83 -4.96
CA ASP A 65 16.10 3.45 -4.93
C ASP A 65 16.36 2.82 -6.29
N ARG A 66 15.89 3.47 -7.37
CA ARG A 66 16.08 3.10 -8.79
C ARG A 66 15.68 1.67 -9.16
N SER A 67 15.13 0.89 -8.22
CA SER A 67 14.74 -0.50 -8.39
C SER A 67 13.64 -0.89 -7.39
N PHE A 68 12.89 -1.94 -7.74
CA PHE A 68 11.89 -2.53 -6.85
C PHE A 68 12.53 -3.06 -5.56
N ILE A 69 13.60 -3.85 -5.68
CA ILE A 69 14.30 -4.47 -4.53
C ILE A 69 14.86 -3.38 -3.62
N GLY A 70 15.52 -2.36 -4.19
CA GLY A 70 16.05 -1.25 -3.41
C GLY A 70 14.98 -0.60 -2.54
N ASN A 71 13.83 -0.24 -3.11
CA ASN A 71 12.73 0.38 -2.37
C ASN A 71 12.14 -0.57 -1.30
N LEU A 72 12.07 -1.88 -1.59
CA LEU A 72 11.58 -2.88 -0.64
C LEU A 72 12.53 -3.02 0.57
N GLU A 73 13.84 -3.09 0.31
CA GLU A 73 14.85 -3.33 1.34
C GLU A 73 15.21 -2.08 2.17
N GLN A 74 14.79 -0.88 1.77
CA GLN A 74 14.87 0.32 2.62
C GLN A 74 14.16 0.17 3.98
N CYS A 75 13.19 -0.75 4.09
CA CYS A 75 12.47 -0.98 5.33
C CYS A 75 13.40 -1.50 6.45
N ASN A 76 13.95 -0.63 7.28
CA ASN A 76 14.83 -1.00 8.40
C ASN A 76 14.08 -1.53 9.64
N GLY A 77 12.75 -1.64 9.58
CA GLY A 77 11.93 -2.16 10.68
C GLY A 77 11.72 -1.20 11.86
N CYS A 78 12.12 0.08 11.76
CA CYS A 78 12.05 1.06 12.86
C CYS A 78 10.65 1.27 13.48
N GLY A 79 9.58 0.86 12.81
CA GLY A 79 8.22 0.93 13.36
C GLY A 79 7.59 2.32 13.30
N GLY A 80 8.23 3.33 12.68
CA GLY A 80 7.65 4.67 12.52
C GLY A 80 6.31 4.72 11.76
N CYS A 81 5.96 3.63 11.08
CA CYS A 81 4.66 3.45 10.43
C CYS A 81 3.54 2.93 11.35
N LEU A 82 3.84 2.59 12.61
CA LEU A 82 2.88 2.15 13.62
C LEU A 82 2.29 3.32 14.42
N LYS A 83 2.31 4.52 13.86
CA LYS A 83 1.73 5.71 14.50
C LYS A 83 0.24 5.86 14.16
N HIS A 84 -0.51 6.41 15.10
CA HIS A 84 -1.93 6.72 14.96
C HIS A 84 -2.20 8.16 14.51
N THR A 85 -1.17 8.88 14.08
CA THR A 85 -1.24 10.30 13.72
C THR A 85 -0.56 10.57 12.36
N GLY A 86 -0.93 11.68 11.72
CA GLY A 86 -0.40 12.08 10.42
C GLY A 86 -1.07 11.36 9.24
N ILE A 87 -0.45 11.46 8.07
CA ILE A 87 -0.95 10.85 6.81
C ILE A 87 -0.41 9.44 6.57
N MET A 88 0.19 8.82 7.61
CA MET A 88 0.65 7.44 7.57
C MET A 88 -0.53 6.47 7.31
N CYS A 89 -0.25 5.17 7.21
CA CYS A 89 -1.20 4.19 6.70
C CYS A 89 -2.59 4.24 7.39
N PRO A 90 -3.65 4.68 6.69
CA PRO A 90 -4.97 4.83 7.30
C PRO A 90 -5.62 3.50 7.66
N THR A 91 -5.30 2.42 6.94
CA THR A 91 -5.80 1.10 7.30
C THR A 91 -5.19 0.59 8.60
N PHE A 92 -3.90 0.84 8.85
CA PHE A 92 -3.31 0.51 10.15
C PHE A 92 -3.98 1.33 11.27
N MET A 93 -4.20 2.62 11.06
CA MET A 93 -4.88 3.47 12.05
C MET A 93 -6.30 2.96 12.35
N ALA A 94 -6.99 2.42 11.35
CA ALA A 94 -8.34 1.87 11.50
C ALA A 94 -8.36 0.47 12.16
N THR A 95 -7.37 -0.38 11.90
CA THR A 95 -7.39 -1.79 12.33
C THR A 95 -6.49 -2.11 13.51
N GLY A 96 -5.42 -1.35 13.75
CA GLY A 96 -4.35 -1.70 14.70
C GLY A 96 -3.46 -2.88 14.26
N GLU A 97 -3.90 -3.66 13.27
CA GLU A 97 -3.15 -4.80 12.73
C GLU A 97 -1.88 -4.40 11.99
N GLU A 98 -0.72 -4.86 12.47
CA GLU A 98 0.58 -4.48 11.92
C GLU A 98 0.74 -4.87 10.43
N VAL A 99 0.11 -5.95 9.98
CA VAL A 99 0.11 -6.35 8.55
C VAL A 99 -0.41 -5.23 7.64
N MET A 100 -1.26 -4.35 8.17
CA MET A 100 -1.80 -3.21 7.44
C MET A 100 -0.85 -2.02 7.40
N SER A 101 0.22 -2.00 8.20
CA SER A 101 1.23 -0.93 8.25
C SER A 101 2.22 -1.00 7.08
N THR A 102 2.97 0.08 6.83
CA THR A 102 4.03 0.12 5.82
C THR A 102 5.07 -0.98 6.01
N ARG A 103 5.56 -1.17 7.25
CA ARG A 103 6.51 -2.22 7.63
C ARG A 103 5.93 -3.61 7.41
N GLY A 104 4.70 -3.83 7.88
CA GLY A 104 4.02 -5.11 7.73
C GLY A 104 3.89 -5.50 6.26
N ARG A 105 3.40 -4.59 5.42
CA ARG A 105 3.26 -4.83 3.97
C ARG A 105 4.60 -5.08 3.28
N ALA A 106 5.64 -4.30 3.60
CA ALA A 106 6.98 -4.54 3.05
C ALA A 106 7.51 -5.93 3.45
N ASN A 107 7.34 -6.34 4.71
CA ASN A 107 7.77 -7.64 5.18
C ASN A 107 6.98 -8.80 4.55
N ILE A 108 5.67 -8.64 4.32
CA ILE A 108 4.86 -9.64 3.61
C ILE A 108 5.25 -9.73 2.13
N ILE A 109 5.50 -8.61 1.45
CA ILE A 109 6.00 -8.63 0.06
C ILE A 109 7.31 -9.40 -0.02
N ARG A 110 8.27 -9.12 0.89
CA ARG A 110 9.53 -9.88 0.96
C ARG A 110 9.28 -11.36 1.22
N ALA A 111 8.44 -11.70 2.21
CA ALA A 111 8.12 -13.09 2.54
C ALA A 111 7.46 -13.82 1.37
N ALA A 112 6.60 -13.17 0.59
CA ALA A 112 6.02 -13.75 -0.61
C ALA A 112 7.10 -14.02 -1.67
N LEU A 113 7.96 -13.05 -1.97
CA LEU A 113 9.03 -13.19 -2.96
C LEU A 113 10.05 -14.30 -2.58
N GLU A 114 10.29 -14.51 -1.29
CA GLU A 114 11.14 -15.59 -0.77
C GLU A 114 10.41 -16.93 -0.59
N LEU A 115 9.14 -17.02 -1.01
CA LEU A 115 8.27 -18.18 -0.83
C LEU A 115 8.04 -18.58 0.63
N ARG A 116 8.27 -17.67 1.58
CA ARG A 116 8.01 -17.89 3.01
C ARG A 116 6.55 -17.68 3.41
N ALA A 117 5.74 -17.04 2.56
CA ALA A 117 4.31 -16.83 2.83
C ALA A 117 3.49 -18.11 2.63
N ASN A 118 3.59 -18.76 1.46
CA ASN A 118 2.80 -19.94 1.09
C ASN A 118 3.63 -21.14 0.58
N GLY A 119 4.95 -20.98 0.41
CA GLY A 119 5.84 -22.02 -0.09
C GLY A 119 5.90 -22.23 -1.60
N HIS A 120 5.03 -21.61 -2.42
CA HIS A 120 4.90 -22.03 -3.83
C HIS A 120 4.58 -20.93 -4.85
N ASP A 121 3.97 -19.80 -4.47
CA ASP A 121 3.65 -18.71 -5.41
C ASP A 121 4.04 -17.34 -4.83
N PRO A 122 5.05 -16.66 -5.42
CA PRO A 122 5.54 -15.39 -4.90
C PRO A 122 4.63 -14.20 -5.22
N LEU A 123 3.67 -14.37 -6.13
CA LEU A 123 2.75 -13.32 -6.55
C LEU A 123 1.36 -13.52 -5.96
N LYS A 124 1.05 -14.65 -5.31
CA LYS A 124 -0.30 -14.96 -4.83
C LYS A 124 -0.29 -15.77 -3.53
N SER A 125 -0.58 -15.11 -2.41
CA SER A 125 -0.85 -15.76 -1.13
C SER A 125 -1.96 -15.02 -0.39
N GLU A 126 -2.58 -15.68 0.60
CA GLU A 126 -3.62 -15.05 1.42
C GLU A 126 -3.07 -13.84 2.19
N GLU A 127 -1.85 -13.96 2.73
CA GLU A 127 -1.17 -12.91 3.46
C GLU A 127 -0.85 -11.72 2.54
N LEU A 128 -0.36 -12.00 1.33
CA LEU A 128 -0.07 -10.97 0.34
C LEU A 128 -1.36 -10.26 -0.10
N ASP A 129 -2.45 -10.99 -0.28
CA ASP A 129 -3.75 -10.41 -0.64
C ASP A 129 -4.32 -9.56 0.49
N ALA A 130 -4.23 -10.01 1.74
CA ALA A 130 -4.58 -9.20 2.91
C ALA A 130 -3.75 -7.91 2.97
N ALA A 131 -2.44 -8.03 2.70
CA ALA A 131 -1.46 -6.95 2.72
C ALA A 131 -1.46 -6.05 1.48
N LEU A 132 -2.10 -6.39 0.36
CA LEU A 132 -2.16 -5.51 -0.82
C LEU A 132 -3.57 -5.00 -1.11
N THR A 133 -4.61 -5.81 -0.92
CA THR A 133 -6.00 -5.44 -1.22
C THR A 133 -6.44 -4.25 -0.37
N ASN A 134 -6.07 -4.25 0.91
CA ASN A 134 -6.41 -3.16 1.84
C ASN A 134 -5.50 -1.93 1.70
N CYS A 135 -4.45 -1.96 0.87
CA CYS A 135 -3.61 -0.78 0.66
C CYS A 135 -4.32 0.18 -0.30
N LEU A 136 -4.67 1.40 0.16
CA LEU A 136 -5.37 2.39 -0.66
C LEU A 136 -4.49 3.06 -1.73
N SER A 137 -3.18 2.72 -1.79
CA SER A 137 -2.21 3.38 -2.68
C SER A 137 -2.17 4.91 -2.53
N CYS A 138 -2.52 5.44 -1.35
CA CYS A 138 -2.59 6.89 -1.08
C CYS A 138 -1.22 7.60 -1.02
N LYS A 139 -0.12 6.84 -1.08
CA LYS A 139 1.28 7.31 -1.02
C LYS A 139 1.71 8.01 0.28
N GLY A 140 0.85 8.15 1.28
CA GLY A 140 1.21 8.79 2.57
C GLY A 140 2.37 8.14 3.32
N CYS A 141 2.63 6.85 3.10
CA CYS A 141 3.82 6.17 3.63
C CYS A 141 5.16 6.72 3.10
N THR A 142 5.19 7.29 1.90
CA THR A 142 6.44 7.73 1.25
C THR A 142 7.08 8.92 1.97
N PRO A 143 6.36 10.03 2.25
CA PRO A 143 6.93 11.15 3.01
C PRO A 143 7.04 10.85 4.52
N GLU A 144 6.16 10.02 5.08
CA GLU A 144 6.09 9.80 6.53
C GLU A 144 7.05 8.72 7.04
N CYS A 145 7.53 7.83 6.16
CA CYS A 145 8.48 6.78 6.53
C CYS A 145 9.90 7.37 6.59
N PRO A 146 10.64 7.20 7.69
CA PRO A 146 12.04 7.66 7.76
C PRO A 146 12.94 7.06 6.67
N SER A 147 12.63 5.84 6.23
CA SER A 147 13.32 5.17 5.13
C SER A 147 12.74 5.49 3.74
N ASN A 148 11.65 6.24 3.66
CA ASN A 148 10.92 6.60 2.43
C ASN A 148 10.45 5.41 1.57
N VAL A 149 10.11 4.27 2.19
CA VAL A 149 9.56 3.11 1.47
C VAL A 149 8.26 3.50 0.77
N ASN A 150 8.21 3.35 -0.56
CA ASN A 150 7.02 3.63 -1.36
C ASN A 150 6.20 2.37 -1.63
N LEU A 151 5.23 2.08 -0.75
CA LEU A 151 4.36 0.90 -0.90
C LEU A 151 3.41 0.99 -2.09
N ALA A 152 3.09 2.19 -2.58
CA ALA A 152 2.20 2.34 -3.72
C ALA A 152 2.85 1.83 -5.01
N LEU A 153 4.14 2.10 -5.20
CA LEU A 153 4.89 1.58 -6.36
C LEU A 153 5.12 0.07 -6.24
N LEU A 154 5.49 -0.43 -5.05
CA LEU A 154 5.63 -1.87 -4.83
C LEU A 154 4.32 -2.62 -5.11
N LYS A 155 3.18 -2.11 -4.61
CA LYS A 155 1.86 -2.68 -4.90
C LYS A 155 1.55 -2.66 -6.40
N ALA A 156 1.84 -1.55 -7.09
CA ALA A 156 1.57 -1.43 -8.51
C ALA A 156 2.33 -2.48 -9.32
N GLU A 157 3.61 -2.68 -9.03
CA GLU A 157 4.46 -3.70 -9.67
C GLU A 157 4.01 -5.12 -9.37
N MET A 158 3.72 -5.44 -8.10
CA MET A 158 3.23 -6.77 -7.71
C MET A 158 1.91 -7.12 -8.41
N LEU A 159 0.98 -6.15 -8.49
CA LEU A 159 -0.30 -6.35 -9.19
C LEU A 159 -0.11 -6.44 -10.71
N TYR A 160 0.77 -5.61 -11.28
CA TYR A 160 1.10 -5.66 -12.70
C TYR A 160 1.67 -7.03 -13.08
N ALA A 161 2.69 -7.50 -12.35
CA ALA A 161 3.28 -8.81 -12.54
C ALA A 161 2.25 -9.94 -12.45
N ARG A 162 1.38 -9.90 -11.42
CA ARG A 162 0.29 -10.86 -11.26
C ARG A 162 -0.67 -10.84 -12.45
N TRP A 163 -1.09 -9.66 -12.91
CA TRP A 163 -2.05 -9.55 -14.01
C TRP A 163 -1.45 -9.86 -15.38
N CYS A 164 -0.15 -9.65 -15.57
CA CYS A 164 0.56 -10.14 -16.76
C CYS A 164 0.56 -11.67 -16.83
N ARG A 165 0.70 -12.34 -15.68
CA ARG A 165 0.69 -13.82 -15.58
C ARG A 165 -0.72 -14.41 -15.63
N ASP A 166 -1.63 -13.90 -14.80
CA ASP A 166 -2.95 -14.51 -14.53
C ASP A 166 -4.07 -13.88 -15.38
N GLY A 167 -3.81 -12.74 -16.02
CA GLY A 167 -4.81 -11.93 -16.71
C GLY A 167 -5.55 -10.97 -15.79
N LEU A 168 -6.15 -9.94 -16.39
CA LEU A 168 -6.93 -8.94 -15.68
C LEU A 168 -8.34 -9.48 -15.36
N PRO A 169 -8.78 -9.52 -14.08
CA PRO A 169 -10.10 -10.04 -13.75
C PRO A 169 -11.22 -9.13 -14.27
N LEU A 170 -12.44 -9.69 -14.34
CA LEU A 170 -13.61 -9.01 -14.94
C LEU A 170 -13.92 -7.66 -14.27
N ARG A 171 -13.84 -7.61 -12.93
CA ARG A 171 -14.11 -6.39 -12.16
C ARG A 171 -13.12 -5.29 -12.53
N GLU A 172 -11.84 -5.60 -12.59
CA GLU A 172 -10.78 -4.65 -12.94
C GLU A 172 -10.88 -4.23 -14.40
N ARG A 173 -11.25 -5.13 -15.32
CA ARG A 173 -11.56 -4.79 -16.73
C ARG A 173 -12.71 -3.79 -16.83
N LEU A 174 -13.78 -4.00 -16.06
CA LEU A 174 -14.93 -3.09 -16.02
C LEU A 174 -14.52 -1.72 -15.46
N LEU A 175 -13.87 -1.72 -14.29
CA LEU A 175 -13.51 -0.49 -13.57
C LEU A 175 -12.35 0.28 -14.19
N SER A 176 -11.51 -0.34 -15.02
CA SER A 176 -10.48 0.38 -15.80
C SER A 176 -11.06 1.09 -17.01
N ASN A 177 -12.28 0.76 -17.45
CA ASN A 177 -12.94 1.31 -18.63
C ASN A 177 -14.09 2.26 -18.27
N VAL A 178 -13.90 3.12 -17.26
CA VAL A 178 -14.93 4.08 -16.80
C VAL A 178 -15.41 5.03 -17.89
N ASP A 179 -14.54 5.44 -18.82
CA ASP A 179 -14.91 6.35 -19.90
C ASP A 179 -15.86 5.69 -20.90
N LEU A 180 -15.62 4.41 -21.23
CA LEU A 180 -16.50 3.64 -22.10
C LEU A 180 -17.86 3.42 -21.42
N LEU A 181 -17.85 3.04 -20.14
CA LEU A 181 -19.07 2.91 -19.35
C LEU A 181 -19.83 4.24 -19.26
N GLY A 182 -19.10 5.34 -19.11
CA GLY A 182 -19.64 6.69 -19.10
C GLY A 182 -20.29 7.07 -20.43
N LYS A 183 -19.64 6.78 -21.57
CA LYS A 183 -20.19 6.99 -22.92
C LYS A 183 -21.48 6.20 -23.12
N ILE A 184 -21.50 4.92 -22.74
CA ILE A 184 -22.69 4.06 -22.83
C ILE A 184 -23.81 4.60 -21.92
N GLY A 185 -23.48 4.94 -20.67
CA GLY A 185 -24.43 5.48 -19.70
C GLY A 185 -25.03 6.81 -20.13
N CYS A 186 -24.23 7.70 -20.73
CA CYS A 186 -24.69 9.00 -21.24
C CYS A 186 -25.48 8.89 -22.55
N ALA A 187 -25.32 7.83 -23.34
CA ALA A 187 -26.12 7.61 -24.54
C ALA A 187 -27.59 7.27 -24.20
N MET A 188 -27.81 6.56 -23.09
CA MET A 188 -29.15 6.14 -22.63
C MET A 188 -29.34 6.37 -21.12
N PRO A 189 -29.30 7.62 -20.63
CA PRO A 189 -29.24 7.92 -19.19
C PRO A 189 -30.46 7.43 -18.42
N LYS A 190 -31.66 7.50 -19.00
CA LYS A 190 -32.90 7.00 -18.38
C LYS A 190 -32.84 5.49 -18.15
N LEU A 191 -32.36 4.71 -19.13
CA LEU A 191 -32.24 3.26 -19.01
C LEU A 191 -31.12 2.89 -18.02
N ALA A 192 -29.96 3.53 -18.15
CA ALA A 192 -28.84 3.33 -17.24
C ALA A 192 -29.25 3.59 -15.79
N ASN A 193 -29.96 4.69 -15.51
CA ASN A 193 -30.43 5.02 -14.17
C ASN A 193 -31.46 4.03 -13.63
N ARG A 194 -32.35 3.47 -14.47
CA ARG A 194 -33.28 2.41 -14.06
C ARG A 194 -32.54 1.13 -13.66
N VAL A 195 -31.54 0.73 -14.45
CA VAL A 195 -30.71 -0.44 -14.14
C VAL A 195 -29.93 -0.22 -12.85
N LEU A 196 -29.23 0.91 -12.72
CA LEU A 196 -28.45 1.27 -11.53
C LEU A 196 -29.31 1.48 -10.28
N GLY A 197 -30.58 1.83 -10.44
CA GLY A 197 -31.57 1.96 -9.37
C GLY A 197 -32.23 0.64 -8.96
N SER A 198 -32.18 -0.40 -9.80
CA SER A 198 -32.83 -1.69 -9.51
C SER A 198 -32.08 -2.48 -8.44
N ARG A 199 -32.79 -2.88 -7.38
CA ARG A 199 -32.24 -3.76 -6.33
C ARG A 199 -31.79 -5.10 -6.89
N VAL A 200 -32.51 -5.64 -7.87
CA VAL A 200 -32.16 -6.91 -8.52
C VAL A 200 -30.83 -6.77 -9.25
N ALA A 201 -30.66 -5.71 -10.05
CA ALA A 201 -29.42 -5.45 -10.75
C ALA A 201 -28.24 -5.30 -9.77
N ARG A 202 -28.44 -4.60 -8.64
CA ARG A 202 -27.42 -4.44 -7.61
C ARG A 202 -27.01 -5.75 -6.95
N VAL A 203 -27.95 -6.64 -6.64
CA VAL A 203 -27.65 -7.98 -6.09
C VAL A 203 -26.91 -8.84 -7.12
N VAL A 204 -27.28 -8.77 -8.39
CA VAL A 204 -26.57 -9.47 -9.48
C VAL A 204 -25.14 -8.94 -9.61
N MET A 205 -24.94 -7.62 -9.56
CA MET A 205 -23.61 -7.01 -9.56
C MET A 205 -22.78 -7.41 -8.34
N GLU A 206 -23.38 -7.47 -7.14
CA GLU A 206 -22.67 -7.91 -5.93
C GLU A 206 -22.16 -9.35 -6.08
N LYS A 207 -22.97 -10.26 -6.63
CA LYS A 207 -22.59 -11.67 -6.83
C LYS A 207 -21.60 -11.90 -7.97
N THR A 208 -21.62 -11.05 -9.01
CA THR A 208 -20.78 -11.26 -10.21
C THR A 208 -19.48 -10.47 -10.19
N ILE A 209 -19.52 -9.19 -9.80
CA ILE A 209 -18.38 -8.27 -9.84
C ILE A 209 -17.94 -7.79 -8.44
N GLY A 210 -18.62 -8.21 -7.37
CA GLY A 210 -18.24 -7.87 -6.00
C GLY A 210 -18.53 -6.42 -5.60
N LEU A 211 -19.40 -5.71 -6.33
CA LEU A 211 -19.86 -4.38 -5.94
C LEU A 211 -21.05 -4.49 -4.99
N SER A 212 -20.86 -4.13 -3.72
CA SER A 212 -21.89 -4.30 -2.70
C SER A 212 -23.21 -3.64 -3.07
N ALA A 213 -24.33 -4.37 -2.98
CA ALA A 213 -25.65 -3.86 -3.33
C ALA A 213 -26.15 -2.75 -2.38
N ARG A 214 -25.50 -2.60 -1.21
CA ARG A 214 -25.79 -1.53 -0.24
C ARG A 214 -25.26 -0.17 -0.70
N ARG A 215 -24.37 -0.12 -1.70
CA ARG A 215 -23.82 1.14 -2.22
C ARG A 215 -24.75 1.73 -3.28
N SER A 216 -24.92 3.05 -3.23
CA SER A 216 -25.50 3.79 -4.35
C SER A 216 -24.47 3.90 -5.47
N LEU A 217 -24.92 3.72 -6.71
CA LEU A 217 -24.11 3.93 -7.90
C LEU A 217 -24.43 5.32 -8.48
N PRO A 218 -23.46 6.00 -9.12
CA PRO A 218 -23.67 7.32 -9.66
C PRO A 218 -24.73 7.29 -10.77
N HIS A 219 -25.60 8.30 -10.79
CA HIS A 219 -26.62 8.47 -11.82
C HIS A 219 -26.09 9.32 -12.97
N TYR A 220 -26.52 9.00 -14.20
CA TYR A 220 -26.22 9.77 -15.38
C TYR A 220 -27.22 10.92 -15.55
N ALA A 221 -26.72 12.12 -15.82
CA ALA A 221 -27.56 13.27 -16.15
C ALA A 221 -28.15 13.13 -17.57
N ASN A 222 -29.36 13.67 -17.78
CA ASN A 222 -29.99 13.67 -19.11
C ASN A 222 -29.27 14.60 -20.10
N GLN A 223 -28.68 15.68 -19.60
CA GLN A 223 -27.86 16.60 -20.36
C GLN A 223 -26.42 16.49 -19.85
N ARG A 224 -25.46 16.26 -20.75
CA ARG A 224 -24.04 16.23 -20.40
C ARG A 224 -23.56 17.65 -20.12
N PHE A 225 -22.67 17.79 -19.15
CA PHE A 225 -22.13 19.09 -18.74
C PHE A 225 -21.46 19.82 -19.90
N ASP A 226 -20.70 19.14 -20.75
CA ASP A 226 -20.04 19.77 -21.91
C ASP A 226 -21.01 20.35 -22.93
N LYS A 227 -22.13 19.67 -23.19
CA LYS A 227 -23.21 20.20 -24.06
C LYS A 227 -23.91 21.40 -23.44
N TRP A 228 -24.32 21.26 -22.18
CA TRP A 228 -24.93 22.36 -21.43
C TRP A 228 -24.00 23.58 -21.39
N PHE A 229 -22.72 23.36 -21.09
CA PHE A 229 -21.70 24.41 -21.04
C PHE A 229 -21.50 25.06 -22.41
N GLY A 230 -21.45 24.31 -23.51
CA GLY A 230 -21.34 24.90 -24.85
C GLY A 230 -22.54 25.79 -25.23
N GLU A 231 -23.74 25.49 -24.72
CA GLU A 231 -24.95 26.27 -24.93
C GLU A 231 -25.05 27.51 -24.01
N HIS A 232 -24.43 27.45 -22.82
CA HIS A 232 -24.58 28.46 -21.75
C HIS A 232 -23.31 29.24 -21.43
N ALA A 233 -22.17 28.85 -22.00
CA ALA A 233 -20.95 29.64 -21.98
C ALA A 233 -21.17 30.86 -22.88
N VAL A 234 -21.79 31.88 -22.29
CA VAL A 234 -21.75 33.24 -22.82
C VAL A 234 -20.27 33.57 -22.99
N ALA A 235 -19.89 34.10 -24.16
CA ALA A 235 -18.58 34.67 -24.40
C ALA A 235 -18.33 35.84 -23.44
N GLY A 236 -17.97 35.52 -22.20
CA GLY A 236 -17.56 36.44 -21.15
C GLY A 236 -16.09 36.76 -21.35
N VAL A 237 -15.85 37.75 -22.19
CA VAL A 237 -14.71 38.67 -22.28
C VAL A 237 -13.67 38.50 -21.16
N GLY A 238 -12.50 37.99 -21.55
CA GLY A 238 -11.25 38.09 -20.81
C GLY A 238 -10.13 37.80 -21.80
N ASP A 239 -9.61 38.85 -22.43
CA ASP A 239 -8.39 38.82 -23.24
C ASP A 239 -7.29 38.02 -22.49
N PRO A 240 -6.70 36.96 -23.08
CA PRO A 240 -5.63 36.19 -22.45
C PRO A 240 -4.35 37.02 -22.18
N GLY A 241 -4.30 38.28 -22.61
CA GLY A 241 -3.11 39.13 -22.60
C GLY A 241 -2.88 40.05 -21.38
N ARG A 242 -3.80 40.18 -20.40
CA ARG A 242 -3.56 41.07 -19.25
C ARG A 242 -3.42 40.32 -17.93
N VAL A 243 -2.16 39.97 -17.63
CA VAL A 243 -1.70 39.73 -16.26
C VAL A 243 -1.80 41.05 -15.50
N SER A 244 -2.89 41.26 -14.76
CA SER A 244 -2.92 42.29 -13.74
C SER A 244 -1.96 41.87 -12.63
N ALA A 245 -0.80 42.51 -12.59
CA ALA A 245 0.16 42.40 -11.51
C ALA A 245 -0.54 42.75 -10.18
N ILE A 246 -0.75 41.74 -9.34
CA ILE A 246 -1.06 41.94 -7.93
C ILE A 246 0.23 42.47 -7.31
N ASN A 247 0.22 43.77 -7.03
CA ASN A 247 1.29 44.45 -6.33
C ASN A 247 1.01 44.31 -4.83
N ASP A 248 1.55 43.27 -4.20
CA ASP A 248 1.52 43.13 -2.74
C ASP A 248 2.51 44.12 -2.13
N ARG A 249 1.98 45.25 -1.64
CA ARG A 249 2.56 45.97 -0.50
C ARG A 249 1.66 45.74 0.69
N GLY A 250 2.20 45.13 1.75
CA GLY A 250 1.55 44.93 3.04
C GLY A 250 2.36 43.98 3.90
#